data_AF-A0A1A8PKC2-F1
#
_entry.id   AF-A0A1A8PKC2-F1
#
_cell.length_a   1.000
_cell.length_b   1.000
_cell.length_c   1.000
_cell.angle_alpha   90.00
_cell.angle_beta   90.00
_cell.angle_gamma   90.00
#
_symmetry.space_group_name_H-M   'P 1'
#
loop_
_entity.id
_entity.type
_entity.pdbx_description
1 polymer ?
#
loop_
_entity_poly.entity_id
_entity_poly.type
_entity_poly.pdbx_seq_one_letter_code
_entity_poly.pdbx_strand_id
1 'polypeptide(L)'
;AMINKEEFKHVELSDITLLIIDECHHTHKESVYNKIMRCYVEKKLLGQKPLPQILGLTASPGTGGKSTLDCAVEHVLQICANLDSVIVSTKNYIPELKKNVPKPMKTFDIVEKRDADPFGDHLKWIMKQIHEYMDVPPDFKLRECGTQEYEGDVTILEQRGVRENNRRLAQCAIHLREYNDALLI
;
A
#
# COMPACT_ATOMS: atom_id res chain seq x y z
N ALA A 1 -18.91 21.12 32.10
CA ALA A 1 -18.71 20.64 30.72
C ALA A 1 -18.20 21.80 29.89
N MET A 2 -16.97 21.74 29.39
CA MET A 2 -16.45 22.77 28.49
C MET A 2 -17.09 22.56 27.12
N ILE A 3 -18.05 23.43 26.79
CA ILE A 3 -18.65 23.47 25.46
C ILE A 3 -17.58 24.07 24.55
N ASN A 4 -17.01 23.23 23.70
CA ASN A 4 -16.02 23.63 22.72
C ASN A 4 -16.72 24.50 21.66
N LYS A 5 -16.42 25.80 21.63
CA LYS A 5 -17.04 26.77 20.69
C LYS A 5 -16.66 26.55 19.22
N GLU A 6 -15.79 25.58 18.93
CA GLU A 6 -15.39 25.22 17.57
C GLU A 6 -16.35 24.27 16.84
N GLU A 7 -17.31 23.63 17.56
CA GLU A 7 -18.28 22.69 16.97
C GLU A 7 -19.28 23.33 15.98
N PHE A 8 -19.28 24.66 15.82
CA PHE A 8 -20.25 25.37 14.97
C PHE A 8 -19.73 25.82 13.59
N LYS A 9 -18.49 25.48 13.21
CA LYS A 9 -18.00 25.72 11.85
C LYS A 9 -18.08 24.44 11.03
N HIS A 10 -19.28 24.13 10.56
CA HIS A 10 -19.48 23.11 9.54
C HIS A 10 -19.20 23.72 8.16
N VAL A 11 -18.43 23.01 7.31
CA VAL A 11 -18.18 23.39 5.92
C VAL A 11 -18.86 22.34 5.05
N GLU A 12 -19.76 22.78 4.19
CA GLU A 12 -20.43 21.94 3.22
C GLU A 12 -19.75 22.02 1.85
N LEU A 13 -19.94 21.00 1.01
CA LEU A 13 -19.46 21.04 -0.37
C LEU A 13 -20.00 22.26 -1.15
N SER A 14 -21.21 22.73 -0.81
CA SER A 14 -21.82 23.91 -1.43
C SER A 14 -21.12 25.22 -1.10
N ASP A 15 -20.30 25.25 -0.04
CA ASP A 15 -19.51 26.44 0.35
C ASP A 15 -18.24 26.58 -0.50
N ILE A 16 -17.89 25.55 -1.27
CA ILE A 16 -16.69 25.46 -2.08
C ILE A 16 -17.07 25.61 -3.54
N THR A 17 -16.35 26.46 -4.27
CA THR A 17 -16.56 26.65 -5.72
C THR A 17 -15.61 25.82 -6.57
N LEU A 18 -14.41 25.52 -6.07
CA LEU A 18 -13.40 24.70 -6.73
C LEU A 18 -12.71 23.78 -5.70
N LEU A 19 -12.72 22.49 -5.96
CA LEU A 19 -12.02 21.47 -5.18
C LEU A 19 -10.85 20.92 -6.00
N ILE A 20 -9.63 21.18 -5.54
CA ILE A 20 -8.41 20.65 -6.14
C ILE A 20 -7.94 19.46 -5.31
N ILE A 21 -7.79 18.30 -5.94
CA ILE A 21 -7.32 17.07 -5.30
C ILE A 21 -5.94 16.75 -5.88
N ASP A 22 -4.91 16.98 -5.07
CA ASP A 22 -3.55 16.55 -5.40
C ASP A 22 -3.40 15.04 -5.18
N GLU A 23 -2.57 14.41 -6.01
CA GLU A 23 -2.44 12.96 -6.10
C GLU A 23 -3.79 12.24 -6.21
N CYS A 24 -4.62 12.73 -7.14
CA CYS A 24 -6.03 12.32 -7.29
C CYS A 24 -6.23 10.84 -7.62
N HIS A 25 -5.18 10.12 -8.04
CA HIS A 25 -5.20 8.68 -8.27
C HIS A 25 -5.50 7.87 -6.97
N HIS A 26 -5.35 8.49 -5.80
CA HIS A 26 -5.78 7.91 -4.52
C HIS A 26 -7.31 7.93 -4.31
N THR A 27 -8.09 8.55 -5.20
CA THR A 27 -9.57 8.61 -5.12
C THR A 27 -10.20 7.28 -5.55
N HIS A 28 -9.89 6.21 -4.80
CA HIS A 28 -10.42 4.86 -5.01
C HIS A 28 -10.50 4.13 -3.65
N LYS A 29 -11.27 3.03 -3.59
CA LYS A 29 -11.50 2.25 -2.35
C LYS A 29 -12.01 3.13 -1.19
N GLU A 30 -11.48 2.94 0.01
CA GLU A 30 -11.91 3.60 1.25
C GLU A 30 -11.02 4.80 1.63
N SER A 31 -10.34 5.39 0.65
CA SER A 31 -9.54 6.60 0.87
C SER A 31 -10.41 7.79 1.28
N VAL A 32 -9.79 8.75 1.99
CA VAL A 32 -10.47 9.98 2.42
C VAL A 32 -11.02 10.76 1.20
N TYR A 33 -10.24 10.85 0.12
CA TYR A 33 -10.69 11.50 -1.12
C TYR A 33 -11.93 10.84 -1.70
N ASN A 34 -11.97 9.51 -1.73
CA ASN A 34 -13.12 8.80 -2.30
C ASN A 34 -14.39 8.98 -1.44
N LYS A 35 -14.24 9.11 -0.12
CA LYS A 35 -15.38 9.39 0.78
C LYS A 35 -15.97 10.78 0.54
N ILE A 36 -15.11 11.80 0.37
CA ILE A 36 -15.53 13.16 0.03
C ILE A 36 -16.24 13.16 -1.33
N MET A 37 -15.63 12.51 -2.32
CA MET A 37 -16.19 12.45 -3.67
C MET A 37 -17.48 11.62 -3.76
N ARG A 38 -17.63 10.57 -2.93
CA ARG A 38 -18.90 9.83 -2.81
C ARG A 38 -20.04 10.75 -2.36
N CYS A 39 -19.80 11.59 -1.35
CA CYS A 39 -20.77 12.61 -0.92
C CYS A 39 -21.08 13.60 -2.06
N TYR A 40 -20.06 14.07 -2.78
CA TYR A 40 -20.24 14.94 -3.95
C TYR A 40 -21.14 14.28 -5.02
N VAL A 41 -20.85 13.03 -5.40
CA VAL A 41 -21.59 12.30 -6.43
C VAL A 41 -23.04 12.03 -5.98
N GLU A 42 -23.25 11.65 -4.72
CA GLU A 42 -24.58 11.47 -4.13
C GLU A 42 -25.40 12.78 -4.21
N LYS A 43 -24.83 13.90 -3.78
CA LYS A 43 -25.47 15.21 -3.90
C LYS A 43 -25.79 15.56 -5.36
N LYS A 44 -24.87 15.28 -6.29
CA LYS A 44 -25.06 15.51 -7.73
C LYS A 44 -26.20 14.67 -8.30
N LEU A 45 -26.27 13.38 -7.97
CA LEU A 45 -27.32 12.47 -8.42
C LEU A 45 -28.71 12.85 -7.87
N LEU A 46 -28.76 13.41 -6.66
CA LEU A 46 -29.98 13.98 -6.07
C LEU A 46 -30.34 15.36 -6.64
N GLY A 47 -29.55 15.90 -7.58
CA GLY A 47 -29.78 17.20 -8.19
C GLY A 47 -29.49 18.39 -7.27
N GLN A 48 -28.79 18.18 -6.16
CA GLN A 48 -28.44 19.25 -5.21
C GLN A 48 -27.38 20.18 -5.80
N LYS A 49 -27.58 21.49 -5.63
CA LYS A 49 -26.69 22.55 -6.09
C LYS A 49 -26.65 23.67 -5.04
N PRO A 50 -25.55 24.46 -4.96
CA PRO A 50 -24.35 24.38 -5.80
C PRO A 50 -23.39 23.24 -5.40
N LEU A 51 -22.53 22.84 -6.33
CA LEU A 51 -21.44 21.88 -6.14
C LEU A 51 -20.14 22.45 -6.70
N PRO A 52 -18.97 22.13 -6.12
CA PRO A 52 -17.69 22.64 -6.57
C PRO A 52 -17.31 22.07 -7.92
N GLN A 53 -16.57 22.83 -8.72
CA GLN A 53 -15.82 22.26 -9.83
C GLN A 53 -14.70 21.36 -9.28
N ILE A 54 -14.44 20.23 -9.93
CA ILE A 54 -13.39 19.29 -9.52
C ILE A 54 -12.16 19.43 -10.44
N LEU A 55 -10.97 19.52 -9.85
CA LEU A 55 -9.68 19.44 -10.55
C LEU A 55 -8.79 18.42 -9.86
N GLY A 56 -8.54 17.29 -10.53
CA GLY A 56 -7.60 16.26 -10.05
C GLY A 56 -6.22 16.42 -10.68
N LEU A 57 -5.18 16.39 -9.86
CA LEU A 57 -3.78 16.41 -10.30
C LEU A 57 -3.13 15.04 -10.03
N THR A 58 -2.47 14.47 -11.03
CA THR A 58 -1.69 13.24 -10.87
C THR A 58 -0.65 13.11 -11.97
N ALA A 59 0.50 12.51 -11.66
CA ALA A 59 1.47 12.08 -12.67
C ALA A 59 1.02 10.81 -13.42
N SER A 60 0.25 9.94 -12.76
CA SER A 60 -0.25 8.68 -13.32
C SER A 60 -1.52 8.20 -12.61
N PRO A 61 -2.56 7.73 -13.32
CA PRO A 61 -3.73 7.10 -12.69
C PRO A 61 -3.45 5.67 -12.20
N GLY A 62 -2.35 5.05 -12.64
CA GLY A 62 -2.04 3.64 -12.37
C GLY A 62 -2.94 2.65 -13.14
N THR A 63 -2.80 1.36 -12.84
CA THR A 63 -3.56 0.25 -13.48
C THR A 63 -4.35 -0.61 -12.48
N GLY A 64 -4.43 -0.19 -11.22
CA GLY A 64 -5.13 -0.94 -10.17
C GLY A 64 -4.49 -2.29 -9.83
N GLY A 65 -3.21 -2.50 -10.16
CA GLY A 65 -2.50 -3.77 -9.97
C GLY A 65 -2.89 -4.85 -10.98
N LYS A 66 -3.53 -4.48 -12.08
CA LYS A 66 -3.96 -5.38 -13.14
C LYS A 66 -2.93 -5.41 -14.27
N SER A 67 -2.76 -6.57 -14.89
CA SER A 67 -1.77 -6.84 -15.93
C SER A 67 -2.33 -6.78 -17.35
N THR A 68 -3.65 -6.70 -17.52
CA THR A 68 -4.32 -6.62 -18.84
C THR A 68 -4.73 -5.19 -19.16
N LEU A 69 -4.76 -4.86 -20.45
CA LEU A 69 -5.15 -3.53 -20.93
C LEU A 69 -6.60 -3.21 -20.55
N ASP A 70 -7.54 -4.14 -20.75
CA ASP A 70 -8.95 -3.92 -20.47
C ASP A 70 -9.20 -3.57 -19.00
N CYS A 71 -8.54 -4.29 -18.08
CA CYS A 71 -8.64 -3.99 -16.65
C CYS A 71 -7.97 -2.65 -16.29
N ALA A 72 -6.89 -2.26 -16.98
CA ALA A 72 -6.28 -0.95 -16.78
C ALA A 72 -7.20 0.18 -17.27
N VAL A 73 -7.91 -0.01 -18.39
CA VAL A 73 -8.91 0.93 -18.89
C VAL A 73 -10.06 1.05 -17.90
N GLU A 74 -10.59 -0.06 -17.40
CA GLU A 74 -11.65 -0.06 -16.37
C GLU A 74 -11.21 0.68 -15.11
N HIS A 75 -9.98 0.46 -14.63
CA HIS A 75 -9.42 1.19 -13.49
C HIS A 75 -9.36 2.70 -13.73
N VAL A 76 -8.92 3.13 -14.91
CA VAL A 76 -8.89 4.55 -15.28
C VAL A 76 -10.30 5.15 -15.34
N LEU A 77 -11.25 4.44 -15.93
CA LEU A 77 -12.65 4.85 -15.98
C LEU A 77 -13.27 4.97 -14.58
N GLN A 78 -12.92 4.05 -13.67
CA GLN A 78 -13.36 4.12 -12.28
C GLN A 78 -12.83 5.37 -11.58
N ILE A 79 -11.56 5.74 -11.78
CA ILE A 79 -11.00 7.00 -11.22
C ILE A 79 -11.75 8.21 -11.78
N CYS A 80 -11.99 8.24 -13.10
CA CYS A 80 -12.77 9.30 -13.75
C CYS A 80 -14.18 9.41 -13.15
N ALA A 81 -14.87 8.28 -12.96
CA ALA A 81 -16.20 8.23 -12.37
C ALA A 81 -16.22 8.71 -10.92
N ASN A 82 -15.23 8.31 -10.12
CA ASN A 82 -15.11 8.75 -8.73
C ASN A 82 -14.88 10.27 -8.63
N LEU A 83 -14.07 10.84 -9.53
CA LEU A 83 -13.76 12.26 -9.54
C LEU A 83 -14.80 13.12 -10.29
N ASP A 84 -15.79 12.51 -10.94
CA ASP A 84 -16.71 13.19 -11.87
C ASP A 84 -15.96 14.02 -12.93
N SER A 85 -14.88 13.44 -13.48
CA SER A 85 -13.93 14.14 -14.34
C SER A 85 -13.44 13.25 -15.49
N VAL A 86 -12.72 13.87 -16.43
CA VAL A 86 -11.97 13.19 -17.49
C VAL A 86 -10.47 13.44 -17.31
N ILE A 87 -9.63 12.49 -17.73
CA ILE A 87 -8.18 12.68 -17.74
C ILE A 87 -7.75 13.41 -19.01
N VAL A 88 -6.93 14.43 -18.84
CA VAL A 88 -6.35 15.21 -19.93
C VAL A 88 -4.83 15.25 -19.78
N SER A 89 -4.12 15.05 -20.89
CA SER A 89 -2.66 15.17 -20.97
C SER A 89 -2.26 16.07 -22.14
N THR A 90 -1.09 16.71 -22.05
CA THR A 90 -0.60 17.59 -23.12
C THR A 90 -0.28 16.79 -24.39
N LYS A 91 -0.94 17.15 -25.49
CA LYS A 91 -0.69 16.55 -26.82
C LYS A 91 0.15 17.45 -27.73
N ASN A 92 0.04 18.77 -27.55
CA ASN A 92 0.65 19.75 -28.45
C ASN A 92 2.09 20.12 -28.05
N TYR A 93 2.42 20.07 -26.76
CA TYR A 93 3.72 20.50 -26.22
C TYR A 93 4.60 19.33 -25.76
N ILE A 94 4.43 18.15 -26.37
CA ILE A 94 5.23 16.96 -26.07
C ILE A 94 6.76 17.22 -26.22
N PRO A 95 7.24 17.91 -27.28
CA PRO A 95 8.69 18.18 -27.42
C PRO A 95 9.25 19.04 -26.29
N GLU A 96 8.52 20.07 -25.90
CA GLU A 96 8.90 20.95 -24.79
C GLU A 96 8.87 20.20 -23.45
N LEU A 97 7.84 19.38 -23.22
CA LEU A 97 7.76 18.54 -22.03
C LEU A 97 8.95 17.58 -21.94
N LYS A 98 9.31 16.90 -23.04
CA LYS A 98 10.47 16.00 -23.09
C LYS A 98 11.80 16.71 -22.86
N LYS A 99 11.93 17.96 -23.30
CA LYS A 99 13.13 18.78 -23.11
C LYS A 99 13.31 19.20 -21.65
N ASN A 100 12.20 19.55 -20.98
CA ASN A 100 12.24 20.11 -19.63
C ASN A 100 12.07 19.06 -18.51
N VAL A 101 11.54 17.87 -18.82
CA VAL A 101 11.39 16.77 -17.86
C VAL A 101 12.36 15.63 -18.22
N PRO A 102 13.56 15.61 -17.63
CA PRO A 102 14.56 14.59 -17.92
C PRO A 102 14.05 13.22 -17.49
N LYS A 103 14.17 12.22 -18.38
CA LYS A 103 13.87 10.81 -18.05
C LYS A 103 15.19 10.08 -17.85
N PRO A 104 15.47 9.54 -16.65
CA PRO A 104 16.68 8.79 -16.42
C PRO A 104 16.70 7.52 -17.28
N MET A 105 17.89 7.14 -17.74
CA MET A 105 18.08 5.84 -18.40
C MET A 105 18.08 4.76 -17.32
N LYS A 106 17.20 3.76 -17.48
CA LYS A 106 17.09 2.64 -16.55
C LYS A 106 17.96 1.48 -17.04
N THR A 107 18.97 1.12 -16.26
CA THR A 107 19.81 -0.08 -16.45
C THR A 107 19.51 -1.09 -15.36
N PHE A 108 19.71 -2.37 -15.66
CA PHE A 108 19.53 -3.47 -14.71
C PHE A 108 20.82 -4.27 -14.66
N ASP A 109 21.53 -4.18 -13.55
CA ASP A 109 22.74 -4.96 -13.29
C ASP A 109 22.34 -6.21 -12.52
N ILE A 110 22.14 -7.31 -13.25
CA ILE A 110 21.76 -8.60 -12.67
C ILE A 110 23.01 -9.24 -12.07
N VAL A 111 22.96 -9.54 -10.77
CA VAL A 111 24.06 -10.18 -10.04
C VAL A 111 23.74 -11.63 -9.74
N GLU A 112 24.76 -12.48 -9.83
CA GLU A 112 24.66 -13.90 -9.48
C GLU A 112 24.61 -14.09 -7.96
N LYS A 113 24.03 -15.22 -7.54
CA LYS A 113 24.08 -15.64 -6.13
C LYS A 113 25.50 -16.06 -5.76
N ARG A 114 25.80 -16.05 -4.45
CA ARG A 114 27.05 -16.63 -3.93
C ARG A 114 27.11 -18.12 -4.28
N ASP A 115 28.26 -18.61 -4.72
CA ASP A 115 28.46 -20.04 -4.99
C ASP A 115 28.36 -20.89 -3.71
N ALA A 116 28.79 -20.34 -2.58
CA ALA A 116 28.67 -20.95 -1.25
C ALA A 116 28.34 -19.88 -0.21
N ASP A 117 27.46 -20.24 0.75
CA ASP A 117 27.04 -19.35 1.84
C ASP A 117 27.11 -20.08 3.20
N PRO A 118 28.31 -20.47 3.66
CA PRO A 118 28.47 -21.26 4.89
C PRO A 118 27.92 -20.56 6.13
N PHE A 119 27.91 -19.21 6.14
CA PHE A 119 27.29 -18.43 7.21
C PHE A 119 25.77 -18.60 7.20
N GLY A 120 25.12 -18.40 6.05
CA GLY A 120 23.68 -18.60 5.91
C GLY A 120 23.25 -20.04 6.20
N ASP A 121 24.04 -21.02 5.76
CA ASP A 121 23.81 -22.44 6.07
C ASP A 121 23.89 -22.72 7.58
N HIS A 122 24.85 -22.12 8.28
CA HIS A 122 24.98 -22.25 9.72
C HIS A 122 23.81 -21.59 10.47
N LEU A 123 23.39 -20.39 10.05
CA LEU A 123 22.22 -19.73 10.63
C LEU A 123 20.95 -20.57 10.43
N LYS A 124 20.72 -21.10 9.22
CA LYS A 124 19.59 -21.99 8.91
C LYS A 124 19.62 -23.25 9.75
N TRP A 125 20.80 -23.80 10.01
CA TRP A 125 20.96 -24.93 10.92
C TRP A 125 20.53 -24.58 12.36
N ILE A 126 20.96 -23.43 12.90
CA ILE A 126 20.52 -22.95 14.23
C ILE A 126 18.99 -22.76 14.25
N MET A 127 18.42 -22.13 13.23
CA MET A 127 16.97 -21.91 13.13
C MET A 127 16.20 -23.24 13.13
N LYS A 128 16.70 -24.26 12.42
CA LYS A 128 16.11 -25.60 12.44
C LYS A 128 16.11 -26.21 13.84
N GLN A 129 17.19 -26.05 14.60
CA GLN A 129 17.24 -26.50 16.00
C GLN A 129 16.22 -25.77 16.88
N ILE A 130 16.02 -24.48 16.64
CA ILE A 130 14.98 -23.72 17.33
C ILE A 130 13.58 -24.19 16.90
N HIS A 131 13.33 -24.54 15.64
CA HIS A 131 12.04 -25.10 15.21
C HIS A 131 11.71 -26.42 15.90
N GLU A 132 12.68 -27.33 15.98
CA GLU A 132 12.55 -28.60 16.70
C GLU A 132 12.28 -28.36 18.18
N TYR A 133 12.93 -27.35 18.78
CA TYR A 133 12.65 -26.93 20.14
C TYR A 133 11.36 -26.10 20.28
N MET A 134 10.83 -25.48 19.25
CA MET A 134 9.64 -24.62 19.37
C MET A 134 8.35 -25.45 19.52
N ASP A 135 8.37 -26.70 19.03
CA ASP A 135 7.18 -27.57 18.90
C ASP A 135 6.07 -26.84 18.13
N VAL A 136 6.38 -26.51 16.87
CA VAL A 136 5.55 -25.67 16.01
C VAL A 136 4.12 -26.24 15.94
N PRO A 137 3.08 -25.42 16.14
CA PRO A 137 1.70 -25.90 16.07
C PRO A 137 1.43 -26.63 14.73
N PRO A 138 0.78 -27.81 14.75
CA PRO A 138 0.60 -28.63 13.55
C PRO A 138 -0.30 -27.97 12.50
N ASP A 139 -1.11 -26.99 12.91
CA ASP A 139 -1.95 -26.15 12.05
C ASP A 139 -1.17 -25.01 11.38
N PHE A 140 0.12 -24.85 11.68
CA PHE A 140 0.94 -23.75 11.21
C PHE A 140 2.06 -24.23 10.29
N LYS A 141 2.14 -23.65 9.08
CA LYS A 141 3.18 -23.98 8.10
C LYS A 141 4.13 -22.79 7.92
N LEU A 142 5.35 -22.95 8.40
CA LEU A 142 6.41 -21.97 8.24
C LEU A 142 6.93 -21.95 6.78
N ARG A 143 7.20 -20.75 6.28
CA ARG A 143 7.82 -20.50 4.97
C ARG A 143 9.35 -20.58 5.06
N GLU A 144 10.03 -20.27 3.95
CA GLU A 144 11.49 -20.40 3.85
C GLU A 144 12.22 -19.36 4.70
N CYS A 145 13.20 -19.77 5.51
CA CYS A 145 14.04 -18.87 6.29
C CYS A 145 14.88 -17.94 5.40
N GLY A 146 15.12 -16.71 5.87
CA GLY A 146 15.78 -15.65 5.09
C GLY A 146 14.84 -14.96 4.12
N THR A 147 13.54 -14.86 4.45
CA THR A 147 12.52 -14.21 3.63
C THR A 147 11.66 -13.27 4.46
N GLN A 148 11.03 -12.27 3.83
CA GLN A 148 10.06 -11.39 4.48
C GLN A 148 8.79 -12.16 4.88
N GLU A 149 8.41 -13.14 4.06
CA GLU A 149 7.30 -14.03 4.30
C GLU A 149 7.46 -14.80 5.62
N TYR A 150 8.66 -15.35 5.86
CA TYR A 150 8.98 -16.05 7.10
C TYR A 150 9.00 -15.11 8.32
N GLU A 151 9.48 -13.88 8.18
CA GLU A 151 9.38 -12.86 9.23
C GLU A 151 7.92 -12.65 9.66
N GLY A 152 7.01 -12.57 8.69
CA GLY A 152 5.57 -12.50 8.94
C GLY A 152 5.02 -13.72 9.68
N ASP A 153 5.50 -14.93 9.35
CA ASP A 153 5.09 -16.16 10.02
C ASP A 153 5.49 -16.19 11.50
N VAL A 154 6.76 -15.87 11.80
CA VAL A 154 7.24 -15.87 13.18
C VAL A 154 6.60 -14.76 14.00
N THR A 155 6.27 -13.61 13.39
CA THR A 155 5.48 -12.56 14.06
C THR A 155 4.09 -13.05 14.46
N ILE A 156 3.42 -13.83 13.61
CA ILE A 156 2.11 -14.42 13.94
C ILE A 156 2.26 -15.45 15.08
N LEU A 157 3.30 -16.29 15.04
CA LEU A 157 3.57 -17.26 16.10
C LEU A 157 3.90 -16.59 17.45
N GLU A 158 4.64 -15.49 17.43
CA GLU A 158 4.90 -14.68 18.61
C GLU A 158 3.58 -14.20 19.24
N GLN A 159 2.74 -13.54 18.44
CA GLN A 159 1.44 -13.03 18.89
C GLN A 159 0.54 -14.13 19.42
N ARG A 160 0.54 -15.30 18.77
CA ARG A 160 -0.19 -16.49 19.24
C ARG A 160 0.36 -16.97 20.58
N GLY A 161 1.68 -17.10 20.71
CA GLY A 161 2.34 -17.50 21.95
C GLY A 161 1.99 -16.57 23.12
N VAL A 162 1.96 -15.25 22.89
CA VAL A 162 1.52 -14.28 23.90
C VAL A 162 0.05 -14.47 24.27
N ARG A 163 -0.84 -14.64 23.28
CA ARG A 163 -2.28 -14.82 23.48
C ARG A 163 -2.62 -16.09 24.25
N GLU A 164 -1.90 -17.18 23.98
CA GLU A 164 -2.09 -18.49 24.61
C GLU A 164 -1.28 -18.66 25.90
N ASN A 165 -0.55 -17.61 26.33
CA ASN A 165 0.40 -17.67 27.45
C ASN A 165 1.46 -18.77 27.30
N ASN A 166 1.78 -19.13 26.05
CA ASN A 166 2.83 -20.07 25.69
C ASN A 166 4.16 -19.32 25.51
N ARG A 167 4.87 -19.13 26.63
CA ARG A 167 6.16 -18.43 26.67
C ARG A 167 7.22 -19.07 25.76
N ARG A 168 7.23 -20.40 25.64
CA ARG A 168 8.19 -21.13 24.80
C ARG A 168 8.00 -20.73 23.33
N LEU A 169 6.77 -20.79 22.82
CA LEU A 169 6.43 -20.40 21.46
C LEU A 169 6.82 -18.94 21.18
N ALA A 170 6.42 -18.02 22.07
CA ALA A 170 6.69 -16.59 21.89
C ALA A 170 8.19 -16.28 21.84
N GLN A 171 8.98 -16.82 22.77
CA GLN A 171 10.43 -16.57 22.81
C GLN A 171 11.17 -17.22 21.64
N CYS A 172 10.80 -18.43 21.24
CA CYS A 172 11.38 -19.07 20.06
C CYS A 172 11.11 -18.23 18.80
N ALA A 173 9.88 -17.74 18.64
CA ALA A 173 9.51 -16.90 17.50
C ALA A 173 10.31 -15.59 17.44
N ILE A 174 10.53 -14.92 18.58
CA ILE A 174 11.39 -13.73 18.68
C ILE A 174 12.82 -14.05 18.23
N HIS A 175 13.43 -15.12 18.74
CA HIS A 175 14.78 -15.49 18.34
C HIS A 175 14.87 -15.88 16.86
N LEU A 176 13.88 -16.62 16.34
CA LEU A 176 13.81 -16.97 14.92
C LEU A 176 13.71 -15.74 14.02
N ARG A 177 13.08 -14.66 14.50
CA ARG A 177 13.06 -13.38 13.79
C ARG A 177 14.45 -12.76 13.70
N GLU A 178 15.18 -12.69 14.80
CA GLU A 178 16.57 -12.17 14.82
C GLU A 178 17.49 -12.95 13.87
N TYR A 179 17.37 -14.28 13.83
CA TYR A 179 18.14 -15.10 12.88
C TYR A 179 17.71 -14.90 11.43
N ASN A 180 16.42 -14.67 11.17
CA ASN A 180 15.92 -14.35 9.85
C ASN A 180 16.43 -12.98 9.38
N ASP A 181 16.46 -12.00 10.26
CA ASP A 181 17.00 -10.67 9.97
C ASP A 181 18.50 -10.77 9.66
N ALA A 182 19.25 -11.59 10.40
CA ALA A 182 20.65 -11.87 10.12
C ALA A 182 20.89 -12.57 8.76
N LEU A 183 19.91 -13.30 8.22
CA LEU A 183 19.98 -13.88 6.86
C LEU A 183 19.69 -12.85 5.75
N LEU A 184 18.99 -11.76 6.08
CA LEU A 184 18.59 -10.70 5.14
C LEU A 184 19.62 -9.56 5.04
N ILE A 185 20.56 -9.49 6.00
CA ILE A 185 21.70 -8.56 6.02
C ILE A 185 22.81 -9.04 5.08
#